data_AF-A0A357CNB4-F1
#
_entry.id   AF-A0A357CNB4-F1
#
_cell.length_a   1.000
_cell.length_b   1.000
_cell.length_c   1.000
_cell.angle_alpha   90.00
_cell.angle_beta   90.00
_cell.angle_gamma   90.00
#
_symmetry.space_group_name_H-M   'P 1'
#
loop_
_entity.id
_entity.type
_entity.pdbx_description
1 polymer ?
#
loop_
_entity_poly.entity_id
_entity_poly.type
_entity_poly.pdbx_seq_one_letter_code
_entity_poly.pdbx_strand_id
1 'polypeptide(L)'
;PPRRRPTGKRPAPTHPTTNVKSVQIPESITVKEFAQAIEVSASDVIKKLIALGVMASINQEIDLDTATLVGAEFGVKVEAAPTAEETLLLE
;
A
#
# COMPACT_ATOMS: atom_id res chain seq x y z
N PRO A 1 -16.42 50.37 3.16
CA PRO A 1 -15.47 49.61 4.02
C PRO A 1 -14.97 48.33 3.34
N PRO A 2 -13.64 48.14 3.16
CA PRO A 2 -13.08 46.95 2.56
C PRO A 2 -12.73 45.91 3.64
N ARG A 3 -13.24 44.68 3.54
CA ARG A 3 -12.72 43.54 4.32
C ARG A 3 -12.52 42.31 3.43
N ARG A 4 -11.26 42.18 2.99
CA ARG A 4 -10.45 40.96 2.86
C ARG A 4 -11.09 39.71 2.21
N ARG A 5 -10.64 39.42 0.98
CA ARG A 5 -10.30 38.04 0.51
C ARG A 5 -9.05 37.53 1.30
N PRO A 6 -8.66 36.23 1.32
CA PRO A 6 -8.86 35.24 0.25
C PRO A 6 -9.14 33.77 0.65
N THR A 7 -9.76 33.04 -0.30
CA THR A 7 -9.53 31.63 -0.67
C THR A 7 -9.17 30.62 0.43
N GLY A 8 -10.13 29.77 0.79
CA GLY A 8 -9.85 28.46 1.39
C GLY A 8 -8.94 27.68 0.45
N LYS A 9 -7.70 27.46 0.87
CA LYS A 9 -6.76 26.54 0.23
C LYS A 9 -7.40 25.16 0.28
N ARG A 10 -7.86 24.65 -0.86
CA ARG A 10 -8.09 23.21 -1.04
C ARG A 10 -6.74 22.53 -0.75
N PRO A 11 -6.64 21.58 0.20
CA PRO A 11 -5.45 20.76 0.25
C PRO A 11 -5.42 19.99 -1.07
N ALA A 12 -4.35 20.18 -1.84
CA ALA A 12 -4.07 19.35 -3.00
C ALA A 12 -4.03 17.89 -2.53
N PRO A 13 -4.60 16.93 -3.28
CA PRO A 13 -4.36 15.53 -2.99
C PRO A 13 -2.88 15.28 -3.23
N THR A 14 -2.11 15.23 -2.14
CA THR A 14 -0.77 14.67 -2.13
C THR A 14 -0.95 13.19 -2.43
N HIS A 15 -0.97 12.82 -3.72
CA HIS A 15 -0.72 11.44 -4.08
C HIS A 15 0.68 11.11 -3.53
N PRO A 16 0.81 10.14 -2.61
CA PRO A 16 2.12 9.66 -2.22
C PRO A 16 2.76 9.08 -3.48
N THR A 17 3.76 9.79 -4.01
CA THR A 17 4.52 9.35 -5.17
C THR A 17 5.51 8.27 -4.71
N THR A 18 5.02 7.05 -4.53
CA THR A 18 5.91 5.92 -4.30
C THR A 18 6.80 5.72 -5.52
N ASN A 19 8.12 5.71 -5.32
CA ASN A 19 9.10 5.43 -6.37
C ASN A 19 9.33 3.92 -6.57
N VAL A 20 8.72 3.10 -5.70
CA VAL A 20 8.78 1.63 -5.76
C VAL A 20 7.83 1.13 -6.84
N LYS A 21 8.40 0.54 -7.90
CA LYS A 21 7.62 -0.02 -9.01
C LYS A 21 7.07 -1.41 -8.70
N SER A 22 7.80 -2.19 -7.89
CA SER A 22 7.41 -3.53 -7.50
C SER A 22 8.07 -3.98 -6.19
N VAL A 23 7.37 -4.81 -5.42
CA VAL A 23 7.88 -5.44 -4.19
C VAL A 23 7.56 -6.93 -4.20
N GLN A 24 8.48 -7.72 -3.67
CA GLN A 24 8.25 -9.13 -3.38
C GLN A 24 8.01 -9.29 -1.89
N ILE A 25 6.90 -9.92 -1.53
CA ILE A 25 6.52 -10.15 -0.14
C ILE A 25 6.25 -11.64 0.10
N PRO A 26 6.42 -12.13 1.34
CA PRO A 26 6.02 -13.48 1.73
C PRO A 26 4.49 -13.66 1.67
N GLU A 27 4.00 -14.89 1.84
CA GLU A 27 2.56 -15.22 1.85
C GLU A 27 1.76 -14.41 2.89
N SER A 28 2.39 -14.04 4.00
CA SER A 28 1.84 -13.18 5.04
C SER A 28 2.86 -12.15 5.50
N ILE A 29 2.49 -10.88 5.54
CA ILE A 29 3.35 -9.76 5.95
C ILE A 29 2.58 -8.81 6.87
N THR A 30 3.24 -8.16 7.84
CA THR A 30 2.53 -7.13 8.63
C THR A 30 2.33 -5.84 7.83
N VAL A 31 1.25 -5.12 8.11
CA VAL A 31 0.98 -3.81 7.47
C VAL A 31 2.17 -2.86 7.63
N LYS A 32 2.84 -2.90 8.78
CA LYS A 32 4.07 -2.14 9.04
C LYS A 32 5.20 -2.48 8.06
N GLU A 33 5.49 -3.77 7.89
CA GLU A 33 6.56 -4.23 6.99
C GLU A 33 6.21 -3.99 5.52
N PHE A 34 4.95 -4.24 5.14
CA PHE A 34 4.47 -3.94 3.80
C PHE A 34 4.65 -2.46 3.47
N ALA A 35 4.21 -1.57 4.36
CA ALA A 35 4.38 -0.14 4.21
C ALA A 35 5.85 0.28 4.06
N GLN A 36 6.75 -0.35 4.82
CA GLN A 36 8.20 -0.15 4.67
C GLN A 36 8.72 -0.63 3.31
N ALA A 37 8.24 -1.78 2.82
CA ALA A 37 8.65 -2.33 1.53
C ALA A 37 8.26 -1.42 0.34
N ILE A 38 7.06 -0.83 0.39
CA ILE A 38 6.57 0.08 -0.65
C ILE A 38 6.97 1.57 -0.42
N GLU A 39 7.79 1.85 0.60
CA GLU A 39 8.20 3.19 1.03
C GLU A 39 7.02 4.14 1.30
N VAL A 40 5.92 3.61 1.85
CA VAL A 40 4.72 4.37 2.19
C VAL A 40 4.51 4.40 3.69
N SER A 41 3.81 5.42 4.19
CA SER A 41 3.42 5.47 5.60
C SER A 41 2.40 4.37 5.90
N ALA A 42 2.61 3.62 6.98
CA ALA A 42 1.64 2.59 7.43
C ALA A 42 0.22 3.17 7.60
N SER A 43 0.10 4.43 8.04
CA SER A 43 -1.18 5.13 8.14
C SER A 43 -1.90 5.27 6.79
N ASP A 44 -1.16 5.47 5.69
CA ASP A 44 -1.77 5.60 4.35
C ASP A 44 -2.18 4.23 3.80
N VAL A 45 -1.37 3.19 4.06
CA VAL A 45 -1.71 1.80 3.77
C VAL A 45 -3.00 1.39 4.51
N ILE A 46 -3.10 1.69 5.80
CA ILE A 46 -4.30 1.43 6.62
C ILE A 46 -5.52 2.17 6.07
N LYS A 47 -5.38 3.44 5.67
CA LYS A 47 -6.50 4.19 5.06
C LYS A 47 -6.98 3.53 3.77
N LYS A 48 -6.06 3.03 2.93
CA LYS A 48 -6.40 2.31 1.69
C LYS A 48 -7.08 0.97 1.98
N LEU A 49 -6.55 0.21 2.95
CA LEU A 49 -7.19 -1.02 3.43
C LEU A 49 -8.64 -0.76 3.88
N ILE A 50 -8.87 0.27 4.70
CA ILE A 50 -10.21 0.65 5.15
C ILE A 50 -11.10 1.07 3.97
N ALA A 51 -10.55 1.79 2.99
CA ALA A 51 -11.29 2.20 1.79
C ALA A 51 -11.73 0.99 0.93
N LEU A 52 -10.97 -0.10 0.94
CA LEU A 52 -11.30 -1.37 0.31
C LEU A 52 -12.23 -2.24 1.17
N GLY A 53 -12.61 -1.79 2.37
CA GLY A 53 -13.44 -2.54 3.31
C GLY A 53 -12.68 -3.53 4.18
N VAL A 54 -11.35 -3.53 4.12
CA VAL A 54 -10.48 -4.39 4.93
C VAL A 54 -10.04 -3.63 6.18
N MET A 55 -10.51 -4.07 7.35
CA MET A 55 -10.03 -3.53 8.62
C MET A 55 -8.73 -4.20 9.04
N ALA A 56 -7.63 -3.44 8.98
CA ALA A 56 -6.33 -3.88 9.43
C ALA A 56 -5.65 -2.84 10.33
N SER A 57 -4.87 -3.29 11.31
CA SER A 57 -4.02 -2.43 12.15
C SER A 57 -2.55 -2.46 11.69
N ILE A 58 -1.72 -1.55 12.22
CA ILE A 58 -0.29 -1.46 11.87
C ILE A 58 0.49 -2.76 12.13
N ASN A 59 0.15 -3.48 13.20
CA ASN A 59 0.80 -4.73 13.57
C ASN A 59 -0.02 -5.95 13.13
N GLN A 60 -1.07 -5.74 12.33
CA GLN A 60 -1.87 -6.84 11.81
C GLN A 60 -1.16 -7.45 10.60
N GLU A 61 -1.18 -8.76 10.55
CA GLU A 61 -0.71 -9.55 9.43
C GLU A 61 -1.77 -9.50 8.33
N ILE A 62 -1.32 -9.21 7.11
CA ILE A 62 -2.12 -9.27 5.90
C ILE A 62 -1.53 -10.34 4.99
N ASP A 63 -2.43 -11.08 4.37
CA ASP A 63 -2.13 -12.01 3.29
C ASP A 63 -1.65 -11.28 2.03
N LEU A 64 -0.95 -12.03 1.19
CA LEU A 64 -0.44 -11.55 -0.08
C LEU A 64 -1.55 -10.99 -0.99
N ASP A 65 -2.72 -11.60 -1.01
CA ASP A 65 -3.85 -11.14 -1.83
C ASP A 65 -4.29 -9.73 -1.41
N THR A 66 -4.45 -9.53 -0.10
CA THR A 66 -4.76 -8.23 0.49
C THR A 66 -3.66 -7.22 0.22
N ALA A 67 -2.40 -7.59 0.42
CA ALA A 67 -1.27 -6.71 0.17
C ALA A 67 -1.19 -6.31 -1.33
N THR A 68 -1.51 -7.23 -2.23
CA THR A 68 -1.52 -7.01 -3.69
C THR A 68 -2.62 -6.05 -4.10
N LEU A 69 -3.82 -6.19 -3.55
CA LEU A 69 -4.92 -5.23 -3.75
C LEU A 69 -4.53 -3.82 -3.31
N VAL A 70 -3.90 -3.70 -2.15
CA VAL A 70 -3.48 -2.39 -1.61
C VAL A 70 -2.32 -1.82 -2.41
N GLY A 71 -1.34 -2.63 -2.79
CA GLY A 71 -0.21 -2.20 -3.61
C GLY A 71 -0.67 -1.65 -4.97
N ALA A 72 -1.67 -2.28 -5.58
CA ALA A 72 -2.28 -1.80 -6.82
C ALA A 72 -2.87 -0.38 -6.69
N GLU A 73 -3.48 -0.05 -5.54
CA GLU A 73 -3.98 1.30 -5.24
C GLU A 73 -2.88 2.36 -5.14
N PHE A 74 -1.65 1.95 -4.82
CA PHE A 74 -0.46 2.80 -4.80
C PHE A 74 0.33 2.77 -6.12
N GLY A 75 -0.12 1.98 -7.11
CA GLY A 75 0.61 1.76 -8.36
C GLY A 75 1.87 0.92 -8.20
N VAL A 76 1.96 0.14 -7.13
CA VAL A 76 3.09 -0.77 -6.85
C VAL A 76 2.70 -2.19 -7.19
N LYS A 77 3.53 -2.87 -8.00
CA LYS A 77 3.30 -4.28 -8.31
C LYS A 77 3.77 -5.15 -7.16
N VAL A 78 2.85 -5.79 -6.47
CA VAL A 78 3.17 -6.76 -5.43
C VAL A 78 3.22 -8.14 -6.08
N GLU A 79 4.32 -8.85 -5.86
CA GLU A 79 4.51 -10.21 -6.34
C GLU A 79 4.76 -11.14 -5.16
N ALA A 80 4.22 -12.36 -5.26
CA ALA A 80 4.60 -13.44 -4.36
C ALA A 80 6.07 -13.74 -4.54
N ALA A 81 6.81 -13.76 -3.43
CA ALA A 81 8.09 -14.44 -3.43
C ALA A 81 7.83 -15.88 -3.91
N PRO A 82 8.53 -16.38 -4.94
CA PRO A 82 8.26 -17.70 -5.47
C PRO A 82 8.50 -18.72 -4.35
N THR A 83 7.42 -19.30 -3.85
CA THR A 83 7.49 -20.53 -3.07
C THR A 83 8.12 -21.57 -4.00
N ALA A 84 9.15 -22.27 -3.55
CA ALA A 84 10.01 -23.15 -4.35
C ALA A 84 9.29 -24.33 -5.04
N GLU A 85 7.96 -24.35 -5.04
CA GLU A 85 7.10 -25.38 -5.62
C GLU A 85 6.80 -25.15 -7.10
N GLU A 86 6.94 -23.93 -7.63
CA GLU A 86 6.66 -23.63 -9.05
C GLU A 86 7.87 -23.87 -9.97
N THR A 87 9.09 -23.98 -9.43
CA THR A 87 10.28 -24.37 -10.22
C THR A 87 10.30 -25.85 -10.59
N LEU A 88 9.43 -26.67 -10.01
CA LEU A 88 9.43 -28.14 -10.14
C LEU A 88 8.46 -28.69 -11.18
N LEU A 89 7.63 -27.85 -11.81
CA LEU A 89 6.64 -28.25 -12.83
C LEU A 89 7.20 -28.20 -14.27
N LEU A 90 8.48 -27.89 -14.43
CA LEU A 90 9.18 -27.77 -15.72
C LEU A 90 10.34 -28.78 -15.92
N GLU A 91 10.50 -29.77 -15.03
CA GLU A 91 11.45 -30.88 -15.24
C GLU A 91 10.75 -32.20 -15.63
#